data_AF-A0AAU6B3V1-F1
#
_entry.id   AF-A0AAU6B3V1-F1
#
_cell.length_a   1.000
_cell.length_b   1.000
_cell.length_c   1.000
_cell.angle_alpha   90.00
_cell.angle_beta   90.00
_cell.angle_gamma   90.00
#
_symmetry.space_group_name_H-M   'P 1'
#
loop_
_entity.id
_entity.type
_entity.pdbx_description
1 polymer ?
#
loop_
_entity_poly.entity_id
_entity_poly.type
_entity_poly.pdbx_seq_one_letter_code
_entity_poly.pdbx_strand_id
1 'polypeptide(L)'
;MPFLHPVLEQAAMVLEPLRVAGARLGAPNPVAALRQIDCSPQAIRESARKLSSGRDVLVTARLQFEGGAHRAERRWGGEPAALFRSRADELDAHYRQAAEAAARTAAVGLDLADLLDRLAVQTAEQVTSIAAAAQSAAEAVLAGDRSTDVVYPVTSACHSVAKAVAAGVSTIVETIPVLEPFSTPVTPG
;
A
#
# COMPACT_ATOMS: atom_id res chain seq x y z
N MET A 1 10.31 -8.64 15.32
CA MET A 1 10.37 -7.87 14.05
C MET A 1 9.53 -6.61 14.22
N PRO A 2 10.04 -5.43 13.86
CA PRO A 2 9.27 -4.18 13.93
C PRO A 2 8.07 -4.23 12.98
N PHE A 3 7.07 -3.37 13.24
CA PHE A 3 5.99 -3.12 12.28
C PHE A 3 6.49 -2.15 11.20
N LEU A 4 5.97 -2.28 9.98
CA LEU A 4 6.28 -1.36 8.89
C LEU A 4 5.50 -0.05 9.02
N HIS A 5 4.28 -0.12 9.56
CA HIS A 5 3.44 1.05 9.79
C HIS A 5 3.58 1.57 11.24
N PRO A 6 3.95 2.85 11.46
CA PRO A 6 4.23 3.38 12.80
C PRO A 6 3.01 3.35 13.73
N VAL A 7 1.80 3.56 13.19
CA VAL A 7 0.56 3.49 13.98
C VAL A 7 0.24 2.05 14.42
N LEU A 8 0.57 1.05 13.59
CA LEU A 8 0.39 -0.35 13.97
C LEU A 8 1.43 -0.78 15.01
N GLU A 9 2.65 -0.22 14.94
CA GLU A 9 3.66 -0.40 15.99
C GLU A 9 3.16 0.11 17.35
N GLN A 10 2.58 1.32 17.37
CA GLN A 10 2.00 1.89 18.59
C GLN A 10 0.83 1.04 19.13
N ALA A 11 -0.09 0.63 18.26
CA ALA A 11 -1.20 -0.24 18.65
C ALA A 11 -0.69 -1.59 19.18
N ALA A 12 0.37 -2.17 18.60
CA ALA A 12 0.97 -3.40 19.09
C ALA A 12 1.53 -3.26 20.51
N MET A 13 2.14 -2.11 20.84
CA MET A 13 2.59 -1.84 22.21
C MET A 13 1.41 -1.78 23.19
N VAL A 14 0.30 -1.16 22.81
CA VAL A 14 -0.91 -1.11 23.66
C VAL A 14 -1.56 -2.48 23.82
N LEU A 15 -1.47 -3.34 22.80
CA LEU A 15 -2.00 -4.71 22.85
C LEU A 15 -1.15 -5.69 23.67
N GLU A 16 0.06 -5.30 24.08
CA GLU A 16 1.01 -6.20 24.73
C GLU A 16 0.50 -6.81 26.05
N PRO A 17 -0.13 -6.05 26.99
CA PRO A 17 -0.71 -6.63 28.19
C PRO A 17 -1.82 -7.65 27.86
N LEU A 18 -2.69 -7.31 26.91
CA LEU A 18 -3.76 -8.18 26.44
C LEU A 18 -3.19 -9.47 25.80
N ARG A 19 -2.11 -9.35 25.03
CA ARG A 19 -1.41 -10.50 24.44
C ARG A 19 -0.88 -11.44 25.51
N VAL A 20 -0.21 -10.92 26.54
CA VAL A 20 0.37 -11.74 27.61
C VAL A 20 -0.73 -12.38 28.46
N ALA A 21 -1.79 -11.63 28.81
CA ALA A 21 -2.95 -12.16 29.52
C ALA A 21 -3.66 -13.26 28.72
N GLY A 22 -3.95 -13.00 27.45
CA GLY A 22 -4.59 -13.95 26.54
C GLY A 22 -3.77 -15.24 26.35
N ALA A 23 -2.44 -15.14 26.29
CA ALA A 23 -1.57 -16.31 26.20
C ALA A 23 -1.69 -17.25 27.41
N ARG A 24 -1.91 -16.72 28.63
CA ARG A 24 -2.15 -17.54 29.83
C ARG A 24 -3.48 -18.29 29.78
N LEU A 25 -4.41 -17.81 28.97
CA LEU A 25 -5.76 -18.35 28.80
C LEU A 25 -5.92 -19.18 27.52
N GLY A 26 -4.87 -19.29 26.69
CA GLY A 26 -4.94 -19.95 25.39
C GLY A 26 -5.76 -19.19 24.34
N ALA A 27 -5.95 -17.88 24.50
CA ALA A 27 -6.67 -17.04 23.55
C ALA A 27 -5.81 -16.73 22.30
N PRO A 28 -6.43 -16.35 21.16
CA PRO A 28 -5.70 -15.90 19.97
C PRO A 28 -4.74 -14.75 20.27
N ASN A 29 -3.62 -14.68 19.55
CA ASN A 29 -2.63 -13.63 19.72
C ASN A 29 -3.05 -12.35 18.96
N PRO A 30 -3.45 -11.26 19.65
CA PRO A 30 -3.93 -10.04 18.99
C PRO A 30 -2.83 -9.30 18.21
N VAL A 31 -1.58 -9.34 18.66
CA VAL A 31 -0.44 -8.72 17.96
C VAL A 31 -0.08 -9.50 16.70
N ALA A 32 -0.18 -10.83 16.74
CA ALA A 32 0.00 -11.66 15.54
C ALA A 32 -1.11 -11.42 14.51
N ALA A 33 -2.36 -11.21 14.95
CA ALA A 33 -3.43 -10.80 14.07
C ALA A 33 -3.12 -9.44 13.42
N LEU A 34 -2.72 -8.43 14.19
CA LEU A 34 -2.40 -7.09 13.68
C LEU A 34 -1.32 -7.10 12.58
N ARG A 35 -0.38 -8.04 12.60
CA ARG A 35 0.62 -8.19 11.53
C ARG A 35 0.04 -8.56 10.17
N GLN A 36 -1.17 -9.10 10.10
CA GLN A 36 -1.79 -9.48 8.83
C GLN A 36 -2.17 -8.28 7.96
N ILE A 37 -2.29 -7.09 8.56
CA ILE A 37 -2.54 -5.82 7.86
C ILE A 37 -1.30 -4.92 7.81
N ASP A 38 -0.16 -5.38 8.34
CA ASP A 38 1.08 -4.60 8.34
C ASP A 38 1.69 -4.51 6.94
N CYS A 39 1.66 -3.30 6.40
CA CYS A 39 2.22 -2.96 5.10
C CYS A 39 2.97 -1.62 5.20
N SER A 40 3.74 -1.28 4.17
CA SER A 40 4.45 0.01 4.09
C SER A 40 3.83 0.91 3.02
N PRO A 41 2.77 1.69 3.35
CA PRO A 41 2.26 2.74 2.46
C PRO A 41 3.35 3.70 1.99
N GLN A 42 4.31 4.02 2.86
CA GLN A 42 5.42 4.90 2.54
C GLN A 42 6.30 4.36 1.40
N ALA A 43 6.64 3.07 1.41
CA ALA A 43 7.41 2.46 0.33
C ALA A 43 6.66 2.50 -1.02
N ILE A 44 5.32 2.37 -0.98
CA ILE A 44 4.47 2.50 -2.17
C ILE A 44 4.49 3.96 -2.68
N ARG A 45 4.34 4.96 -1.80
CA ARG A 45 4.44 6.39 -2.15
C ARG A 45 5.79 6.71 -2.78
N GLU A 46 6.88 6.19 -2.23
CA GLU A 46 8.22 6.37 -2.80
C GLU A 46 8.37 5.76 -4.19
N SER A 47 7.81 4.57 -4.39
CA SER A 47 7.80 3.91 -5.70
C SER A 47 6.98 4.70 -6.73
N ALA A 48 5.81 5.21 -6.34
CA ALA A 48 4.99 6.07 -7.18
C ALA A 48 5.69 7.41 -7.54
N ARG A 49 6.40 8.01 -6.59
CA ARG A 49 7.22 9.21 -6.84
C ARG A 49 8.36 8.93 -7.83
N LYS A 50 9.04 7.78 -7.70
CA LYS A 50 10.08 7.36 -8.67
C LYS A 50 9.50 7.20 -10.08
N LEU A 51 8.31 6.62 -10.22
CA LEU A 51 7.61 6.53 -11.51
C LEU A 51 7.27 7.92 -12.08
N SER A 52 6.84 8.85 -11.23
CA SER A 52 6.58 10.24 -11.64
C SER A 52 7.85 10.95 -12.13
N SER A 53 8.98 10.77 -11.45
CA SER A 53 10.27 11.26 -11.95
C SER A 53 10.69 10.59 -13.26
N GLY A 54 10.45 9.28 -13.40
CA GLY A 54 10.71 8.54 -14.64
C GLY A 54 9.90 9.07 -15.83
N ARG A 55 8.63 9.45 -15.62
CA ARG A 55 7.81 10.14 -16.62
C ARG A 55 8.49 11.43 -17.10
N ASP A 56 9.01 12.25 -16.20
CA ASP A 56 9.63 13.53 -16.57
C ASP A 56 10.88 13.34 -17.43
N VAL A 57 11.64 12.27 -17.17
CA VAL A 57 12.75 11.84 -18.02
C VAL A 57 12.25 11.45 -19.42
N LEU A 58 11.17 10.67 -19.52
CA LEU A 58 10.57 10.27 -20.82
C LEU A 58 10.06 11.49 -21.61
N VAL A 59 9.41 12.44 -20.95
CA VAL A 59 8.94 13.69 -21.58
C VAL A 59 10.13 14.52 -22.09
N THR A 60 11.19 14.62 -21.29
CA THR A 60 12.41 15.33 -21.70
C THR A 60 13.09 14.65 -22.90
N ALA A 61 13.22 13.33 -22.86
CA ALA A 61 13.78 12.54 -23.95
C ALA A 61 12.97 12.71 -25.24
N ARG A 62 11.64 12.70 -25.14
CA ARG A 62 10.72 12.96 -26.25
C ARG A 62 10.98 14.32 -26.90
N LEU A 63 11.02 15.40 -26.11
CA LEU A 63 11.26 16.76 -26.62
C LEU A 63 12.63 16.89 -27.30
N GLN A 64 13.66 16.26 -26.73
CA GLN A 64 15.00 16.23 -27.33
C GLN A 64 15.02 15.45 -28.66
N PHE A 65 14.33 14.30 -28.69
CA PHE A 65 14.18 13.48 -29.89
C PHE A 65 13.43 14.23 -30.98
N GLU A 66 12.28 14.83 -30.67
CA GLU A 66 11.47 15.62 -31.60
C GLU A 66 12.27 16.79 -32.18
N GLY A 67 13.02 17.51 -31.35
CA GLY A 67 13.90 18.58 -31.80
C GLY A 67 15.03 18.08 -32.72
N GLY A 68 15.55 16.88 -32.46
CA GLY A 68 16.51 16.19 -33.34
C GLY A 68 15.89 15.79 -34.67
N ALA A 69 14.68 15.22 -34.64
CA ALA A 69 13.97 14.76 -35.81
C ALA A 69 13.66 15.91 -36.77
N HIS A 70 13.15 17.03 -36.25
CA HIS A 70 12.92 18.25 -37.03
C HIS A 70 14.20 18.80 -37.69
N ARG A 71 15.37 18.67 -37.04
CA ARG A 71 16.65 19.09 -37.63
C ARG A 71 17.08 18.17 -38.77
N ALA A 72 16.88 16.86 -38.63
CA ALA A 72 17.23 15.88 -39.66
C ALA A 72 16.34 16.03 -40.90
N GLU A 73 15.03 16.19 -40.69
CA GLU A 73 14.04 16.41 -41.75
C GLU A 73 14.38 17.64 -42.62
N ARG A 74 14.72 18.77 -41.98
CA ARG A 74 15.14 19.99 -42.69
C ARG A 74 16.41 19.83 -43.53
N ARG A 75 17.26 18.83 -43.22
CA ARG A 75 18.56 18.65 -43.87
C ARG A 75 18.57 17.60 -44.98
N TRP A 76 17.78 16.53 -44.85
CA TRP A 76 17.82 15.40 -45.78
C TRP A 76 16.95 15.60 -47.02
N GLY A 77 15.77 16.21 -46.88
CA GLY A 77 14.81 16.41 -47.97
C GLY A 77 14.32 15.10 -48.64
N GLY A 78 13.25 15.21 -49.45
CA GLY A 78 12.76 14.11 -50.27
C GLY A 78 12.27 12.87 -49.51
N GLU A 79 12.24 11.73 -50.21
CA GLU A 79 11.72 10.45 -49.71
C GLU A 79 12.44 9.91 -48.45
N PRO A 80 13.79 10.00 -48.31
CA PRO A 80 14.47 9.58 -47.08
C PRO A 80 14.05 10.40 -45.85
N ALA A 81 13.79 11.70 -46.00
CA ALA A 81 13.28 12.53 -44.91
C ALA A 81 11.86 12.12 -44.49
N ALA A 82 11.00 11.78 -45.45
CA ALA A 82 9.64 11.31 -45.18
C ALA A 82 9.62 9.95 -44.46
N LEU A 83 10.48 9.01 -44.88
CA LEU A 83 10.63 7.70 -44.21
C LEU A 83 11.14 7.86 -42.78
N PHE A 84 12.14 8.72 -42.57
CA PHE A 84 12.64 9.03 -41.23
C PHE A 84 11.57 9.68 -40.35
N ARG A 85 10.79 10.62 -40.89
CA ARG A 85 9.70 11.28 -40.15
C ARG A 85 8.66 10.27 -39.68
N SER A 86 8.24 9.36 -40.55
CA SER A 86 7.29 8.29 -40.20
C SER A 86 7.79 7.44 -39.01
N ARG A 87 9.05 7.02 -39.04
CA ARG A 87 9.67 6.28 -37.93
C ARG A 87 9.84 7.12 -36.65
N ALA A 88 10.08 8.41 -36.81
CA ALA A 88 10.15 9.33 -35.68
C ALA A 88 8.78 9.52 -35.01
N ASP A 89 7.70 9.56 -35.79
CA ASP A 89 6.33 9.65 -35.27
C ASP A 89 5.93 8.39 -34.48
N GLU A 90 6.33 7.20 -34.95
CA GLU A 90 6.17 5.93 -34.21
C GLU A 90 6.87 6.00 -32.84
N LEU A 91 8.14 6.43 -32.82
CA LEU A 91 8.89 6.54 -31.57
C LEU A 91 8.36 7.63 -30.63
N ASP A 92 7.88 8.76 -31.16
CA ASP A 92 7.20 9.80 -30.39
C ASP A 92 5.94 9.26 -29.70
N ALA A 93 5.16 8.46 -30.43
CA ALA A 93 3.97 7.80 -29.88
C ALA A 93 4.34 6.85 -28.74
N HIS A 94 5.43 6.09 -28.85
CA HIS A 94 5.91 5.22 -27.76
C HIS A 94 6.35 6.02 -26.53
N TYR A 95 7.09 7.11 -26.69
CA TYR A 95 7.46 7.97 -25.56
C TYR A 95 6.24 8.52 -24.83
N ARG A 96 5.22 8.97 -25.59
CA ARG A 96 3.96 9.47 -25.03
C ARG A 96 3.21 8.38 -24.27
N GLN A 97 3.03 7.21 -24.87
CA GLN A 97 2.37 6.07 -24.22
C GLN A 97 3.08 5.65 -22.93
N ALA A 98 4.41 5.58 -22.95
CA ALA A 98 5.20 5.22 -21.77
C ALA A 98 5.09 6.28 -20.65
N ALA A 99 5.14 7.57 -21.01
CA ALA A 99 4.98 8.66 -20.04
C ALA A 99 3.56 8.66 -19.43
N GLU A 100 2.52 8.46 -20.24
CA GLU A 100 1.15 8.36 -19.77
C GLU A 100 0.93 7.13 -18.87
N ALA A 101 1.52 5.99 -19.23
CA ALA A 101 1.48 4.79 -18.39
C ALA A 101 2.15 5.03 -17.04
N ALA A 102 3.36 5.59 -17.03
CA ALA A 102 4.08 5.93 -15.81
C ALA A 102 3.28 6.89 -14.91
N ALA A 103 2.62 7.90 -15.50
CA ALA A 103 1.76 8.82 -14.77
C ALA A 103 0.54 8.12 -14.14
N ARG A 104 -0.14 7.25 -14.89
CA ARG A 104 -1.30 6.50 -14.38
C ARG A 104 -0.90 5.54 -13.26
N THR A 105 0.17 4.78 -13.44
CA THR A 105 0.66 3.85 -12.41
C THR A 105 1.11 4.59 -11.15
N ALA A 106 1.74 5.75 -11.28
CA ALA A 106 2.09 6.57 -10.14
C ALA A 106 0.85 7.05 -9.38
N ALA A 107 -0.18 7.55 -10.06
CA ALA A 107 -1.42 8.01 -9.44
C ALA A 107 -2.09 6.88 -8.64
N VAL A 108 -2.24 5.71 -9.25
CA VAL A 108 -2.83 4.53 -8.58
C VAL A 108 -2.01 4.07 -7.38
N GLY A 109 -0.67 4.11 -7.49
CA GLY A 109 0.20 3.78 -6.37
C GLY A 109 0.00 4.73 -5.18
N LEU A 110 -0.22 6.02 -5.43
CA LEU A 110 -0.53 6.99 -4.38
C LEU A 110 -1.89 6.73 -3.74
N ASP A 111 -2.93 6.52 -4.56
CA ASP A 111 -4.28 6.24 -4.06
C ASP A 111 -4.32 4.96 -3.21
N LEU A 112 -3.61 3.91 -3.66
CA LEU A 112 -3.47 2.65 -2.92
C LEU A 112 -2.74 2.87 -1.59
N ALA A 113 -1.65 3.64 -1.59
CA ALA A 113 -0.93 3.93 -0.36
C ALA A 113 -1.84 4.67 0.64
N ASP A 114 -2.60 5.66 0.20
CA ASP A 114 -3.50 6.42 1.08
C ASP A 114 -4.70 5.61 1.57
N LEU A 115 -5.18 4.64 0.79
CA LEU A 115 -6.16 3.66 1.25
C LEU A 115 -5.58 2.77 2.36
N LEU A 116 -4.40 2.18 2.13
CA LEU A 116 -3.75 1.27 3.08
C LEU A 116 -3.39 1.98 4.40
N ASP A 117 -2.92 3.23 4.31
CA ASP A 117 -2.61 4.08 5.46
C ASP A 117 -3.87 4.35 6.30
N ARG A 118 -4.99 4.72 5.66
CA ARG A 118 -6.27 4.90 6.35
C ARG A 118 -6.78 3.63 7.01
N LEU A 119 -6.70 2.49 6.32
CA LEU A 119 -7.09 1.19 6.90
C LEU A 119 -6.23 0.82 8.10
N ALA A 120 -4.92 1.05 8.03
CA ALA A 120 -4.01 0.82 9.15
C ALA A 120 -4.36 1.71 10.35
N VAL A 121 -4.65 3.00 10.13
CA VAL A 121 -5.07 3.94 11.18
C VAL A 121 -6.39 3.52 11.82
N GLN A 122 -7.42 3.25 11.01
CA GLN A 122 -8.74 2.85 11.52
C GLN A 122 -8.67 1.53 12.30
N THR A 123 -7.92 0.55 11.78
CA THR A 123 -7.73 -0.73 12.47
C THR A 123 -6.98 -0.52 13.79
N ALA A 124 -5.92 0.30 13.79
CA ALA A 124 -5.15 0.61 14.99
C ALA A 124 -6.02 1.28 16.08
N GLU A 125 -6.84 2.27 15.71
CA GLU A 125 -7.78 2.93 16.62
C GLU A 125 -8.76 1.92 17.23
N GLN A 126 -9.37 1.08 16.38
CA GLN A 126 -10.33 0.08 16.83
C GLN A 126 -9.71 -0.94 17.79
N VAL A 127 -8.54 -1.51 17.46
CA VAL A 127 -7.90 -2.51 18.33
C VAL A 127 -7.38 -1.90 19.62
N THR A 128 -6.92 -0.65 19.59
CA THR A 128 -6.51 0.11 20.79
C THR A 128 -7.71 0.35 21.71
N SER A 129 -8.87 0.70 21.15
CA SER A 129 -10.10 0.85 21.90
C SER A 129 -10.55 -0.47 22.55
N ILE A 130 -10.43 -1.60 21.83
CA ILE A 130 -10.75 -2.93 22.38
C ILE A 130 -9.80 -3.28 23.53
N ALA A 131 -8.51 -3.02 23.37
CA ALA A 131 -7.50 -3.26 24.40
C ALA A 131 -7.77 -2.45 25.66
N ALA A 132 -8.05 -1.16 25.50
CA ALA A 132 -8.35 -0.25 26.60
C ALA A 132 -9.58 -0.72 27.41
N ALA A 133 -10.63 -1.19 26.73
CA ALA A 133 -11.83 -1.71 27.39
C ALA A 133 -11.56 -3.00 28.20
N ALA A 134 -10.55 -3.79 27.82
CA ALA A 134 -10.19 -5.04 28.49
C ALA A 134 -9.01 -4.90 29.48
N GLN A 135 -8.46 -3.69 29.66
CA GLN A 135 -7.22 -3.46 30.39
C GLN A 135 -7.28 -3.96 31.84
N SER A 136 -8.30 -3.58 32.61
CA SER A 136 -8.44 -4.01 34.01
C SER A 136 -8.57 -5.54 34.14
N ALA A 137 -9.26 -6.18 33.21
CA ALA A 137 -9.37 -7.64 33.18
C ALA A 137 -8.03 -8.31 32.81
N ALA A 138 -7.30 -7.75 31.85
CA ALA A 138 -5.96 -8.24 31.51
C ALA A 138 -5.00 -8.14 32.70
N GLU A 139 -5.02 -7.03 33.43
CA GLU A 139 -4.23 -6.84 34.66
C GLU A 139 -4.60 -7.86 35.75
N ALA A 140 -5.89 -8.13 35.96
CA ALA A 140 -6.36 -9.14 36.90
C ALA A 140 -5.90 -10.56 36.53
N VAL A 141 -5.96 -10.95 35.24
CA VAL A 141 -5.38 -12.22 34.76
C VAL A 141 -3.87 -12.28 34.99
N LEU A 142 -3.16 -11.16 34.79
CA LEU A 142 -1.73 -11.08 35.01
C LEU A 142 -1.36 -11.21 36.51
N ALA A 143 -2.23 -10.72 37.40
CA ALA A 143 -2.14 -10.93 38.84
C ALA A 143 -2.54 -12.34 39.30
N GLY A 144 -3.13 -13.16 38.42
CA GLY A 144 -3.47 -14.55 38.67
C GLY A 144 -4.95 -14.84 38.89
N ASP A 145 -5.82 -13.84 38.76
CA ASP A 145 -7.26 -14.04 38.80
C ASP A 145 -7.73 -14.87 37.59
N ARG A 146 -8.56 -15.88 37.86
CA ARG A 146 -9.16 -16.78 36.87
C ARG A 146 -10.67 -16.86 36.99
N SER A 147 -11.29 -15.90 37.68
CA SER A 147 -12.73 -15.74 37.70
C SER A 147 -13.27 -15.56 36.28
N THR A 148 -14.47 -16.06 36.03
CA THR A 148 -15.13 -15.98 34.72
C THR A 148 -15.30 -14.54 34.26
N ASP A 149 -15.54 -13.62 35.20
CA ASP A 149 -15.75 -12.19 34.95
C ASP A 149 -14.48 -11.48 34.47
N VAL A 150 -13.31 -12.11 34.65
CA VAL A 150 -12.00 -11.62 34.21
C VAL A 150 -11.51 -12.37 32.96
N VAL A 151 -11.70 -13.68 32.92
CA VAL A 151 -11.29 -14.54 31.78
C VAL A 151 -12.08 -14.23 30.51
N TYR A 152 -13.39 -14.03 30.63
CA TYR A 152 -14.26 -13.80 29.47
C TYR A 152 -13.94 -12.49 28.73
N PRO A 153 -13.80 -11.32 29.39
CA PRO A 153 -13.42 -10.08 28.69
C PRO A 153 -12.09 -10.17 27.94
N VAL A 154 -11.06 -10.78 28.54
CA VAL A 154 -9.74 -10.93 27.89
C VAL A 154 -9.85 -11.82 26.65
N THR A 155 -10.50 -12.97 26.77
CA THR A 155 -10.66 -13.91 25.66
C THR A 155 -11.50 -13.28 24.54
N SER A 156 -12.59 -12.60 24.90
CA SER A 156 -13.47 -11.90 23.96
C SER A 156 -12.74 -10.76 23.23
N ALA A 157 -11.93 -9.98 23.95
CA ALA A 157 -11.13 -8.91 23.37
C ALA A 157 -10.11 -9.44 22.34
N CYS A 158 -9.39 -10.53 22.66
CA CYS A 158 -8.47 -11.16 21.70
C CYS A 158 -9.17 -11.61 20.40
N HIS A 159 -10.35 -12.22 20.51
CA HIS A 159 -11.15 -12.60 19.34
C HIS A 159 -11.67 -11.38 18.58
N SER A 160 -12.06 -10.33 19.29
CA SER A 160 -12.58 -9.10 18.68
C SER A 160 -11.48 -8.36 17.91
N VAL A 161 -10.26 -8.32 18.42
CA VAL A 161 -9.09 -7.80 17.69
C VAL A 161 -8.83 -8.63 16.43
N ALA A 162 -8.80 -9.96 16.55
CA ALA A 162 -8.59 -10.83 15.39
C ALA A 162 -9.66 -10.62 14.31
N LYS A 163 -10.93 -10.45 14.72
CA LYS A 163 -12.05 -10.16 13.81
C LYS A 163 -11.94 -8.79 13.17
N ALA A 164 -11.57 -7.76 13.92
CA ALA A 164 -11.38 -6.40 13.40
C ALA A 164 -10.28 -6.37 12.32
N VAL A 165 -9.16 -7.05 12.56
CA VAL A 165 -8.08 -7.14 11.57
C VAL A 165 -8.51 -7.93 10.33
N ALA A 166 -9.20 -9.06 10.50
CA ALA A 166 -9.72 -9.84 9.38
C ALA A 166 -10.68 -9.04 8.49
N ALA A 167 -11.52 -8.18 9.10
CA ALA A 167 -12.37 -7.27 8.35
C ALA A 167 -11.56 -6.25 7.53
N GLY A 168 -10.52 -5.65 8.13
CA GLY A 168 -9.61 -4.75 7.43
C GLY A 168 -8.89 -5.41 6.24
N VAL A 169 -8.45 -6.67 6.40
CA VAL A 169 -7.85 -7.45 5.30
C VAL A 169 -8.86 -7.72 4.18
N SER A 170 -10.14 -8.01 4.51
CA SER A 170 -11.18 -8.21 3.50
C SER A 170 -11.40 -6.96 2.63
N THR A 171 -11.38 -5.78 3.24
CA THR A 171 -11.51 -4.50 2.50
C THR A 171 -10.35 -4.30 1.50
N ILE A 172 -9.16 -4.78 1.82
CA ILE A 172 -8.02 -4.76 0.87
C ILE A 172 -8.29 -5.68 -0.32
N VAL A 173 -8.84 -6.89 -0.09
CA VAL A 173 -9.15 -7.83 -1.17
C VAL A 173 -10.24 -7.28 -2.10
N GLU A 174 -11.26 -6.63 -1.55
CA GLU A 174 -12.36 -6.02 -2.31
C GLU A 174 -11.90 -4.86 -3.21
N THR A 175 -10.75 -4.25 -2.92
CA THR A 175 -10.19 -3.16 -3.72
C THR A 175 -9.27 -3.63 -4.86
N ILE A 176 -8.91 -4.92 -4.91
CA ILE A 176 -8.08 -5.52 -5.97
C ILE A 176 -8.69 -5.36 -7.39
N PRO A 177 -10.00 -5.57 -7.62
CA PRO A 177 -10.58 -5.43 -8.97
C PRO A 177 -10.46 -4.02 -9.54
N VAL A 178 -10.37 -2.99 -8.69
CA VAL A 178 -10.16 -1.60 -9.10
C VAL A 178 -8.72 -1.39 -9.60
N LEU A 179 -7.78 -2.26 -9.19
CA LEU A 179 -6.37 -2.21 -9.55
C LEU A 179 -6.03 -3.06 -10.79
N GLU A 180 -6.92 -3.99 -11.19
CA GLU A 180 -6.70 -4.88 -12.35
C GLU A 180 -6.31 -4.18 -13.66
N PRO A 181 -6.89 -3.03 -14.04
CA PRO A 181 -6.53 -2.31 -15.27
C PRO A 181 -5.09 -1.82 -15.32
N PHE A 182 -4.37 -1.85 -14.20
CA PHE A 182 -2.98 -1.40 -14.06
C PHE A 182 -1.98 -2.56 -13.98
N SER A 183 -2.45 -3.80 -14.01
CA SER A 183 -1.64 -5.03 -13.92
C SER A 183 -1.06 -5.45 -15.27
N THR A 184 -1.66 -4.99 -16.37
CA THR A 184 -1.19 -5.28 -17.72
C THR A 184 -0.14 -4.23 -18.12
N PRO A 185 1.13 -4.64 -18.32
CA PRO A 185 2.10 -3.73 -18.91
C PRO A 185 1.57 -3.27 -20.28
N VAL A 186 1.66 -1.97 -20.56
CA VAL A 186 1.39 -1.44 -21.90
C VAL A 186 2.49 -2.00 -22.81
N THR A 187 2.22 -3.14 -23.44
CA THR A 187 3.11 -3.69 -24.47
C THR A 187 2.93 -2.84 -25.72
N PRO A 188 4.02 -2.27 -26.29
CA PRO A 188 3.95 -1.63 -27.59
C PRO A 188 3.50 -2.68 -28.63
N GLY A 189 2.45 -2.35 -29.38
CA GLY A 189 2.01 -3.11 -30.55
C GLY A 189 2.81 -2.76 -31.78
#